data_AF-A0A0F9IS32-F1
#
_entry.id   AF-A0A0F9IS32-F1
#
_cell.length_a   1.000
_cell.length_b   1.000
_cell.length_c   1.000
_cell.angle_alpha   90.00
_cell.angle_beta   90.00
_cell.angle_gamma   90.00
#
_symmetry.space_group_name_H-M   'P 1'
#
loop_
_entity.id
_entity.type
_entity.pdbx_description
1 polymer ?
#
loop_
_entity_poly.entity_id
_entity_poly.type
_entity_poly.pdbx_seq_one_letter_code
_entity_poly.pdbx_strand_id
1 'polypeptide(L)'
;MDIIRLRTMTLKSSFTGGLWEGVSIRILIGRGQRFYCVFCYYKYSTITYTDDVLELLGITKEIQIPKPGADISMLKKWKKVNSLDKMSDDERIKFMSHINSNYHRKAKGKLRAMKHSKSVLAARNMKKY
;
A
#
# COMPACT_ATOMS: atom_id res chain seq x y z
N MET A 1 24.10 18.77 8.40
CA MET A 1 22.71 18.57 7.95
C MET A 1 22.33 17.14 8.27
N ASP A 2 21.37 16.94 9.16
CA ASP A 2 20.91 15.60 9.48
C ASP A 2 20.12 15.03 8.31
N ILE A 3 20.60 13.92 7.75
CA ILE A 3 19.93 13.21 6.66
C ILE A 3 18.74 12.47 7.27
N ILE A 4 17.56 13.08 7.23
CA ILE A 4 16.31 12.45 7.68
C ILE A 4 16.00 11.28 6.73
N ARG A 5 16.15 10.03 7.22
CA ARG A 5 15.83 8.82 6.46
C ARG A 5 14.32 8.66 6.37
N LEU A 6 13.76 8.89 5.18
CA LEU A 6 12.36 8.65 4.88
C LEU A 6 12.12 7.14 4.66
N ARG A 7 11.21 6.57 5.43
CA ARG A 7 10.76 5.19 5.26
C ARG A 7 9.57 5.14 4.31
N THR A 8 9.74 4.50 3.17
CA THR A 8 8.64 4.22 2.23
C THR A 8 7.92 2.94 2.60
N MET A 9 6.63 3.06 2.91
CA MET A 9 5.79 1.97 3.37
C MET A 9 4.93 1.39 2.25
N THR A 10 4.94 0.06 2.17
CA THR A 10 4.18 -0.74 1.20
C THR A 10 3.04 -1.49 1.90
N LEU A 11 2.15 -2.13 1.15
CA LEU A 11 1.08 -2.96 1.73
C LEU A 11 1.56 -4.02 2.75
N LYS A 12 2.78 -4.53 2.58
CA LYS A 12 3.37 -5.55 3.48
C LYS A 12 4.09 -4.95 4.67
N SER A 13 4.42 -3.67 4.61
CA SER A 13 5.13 -2.97 5.68
C SER A 13 4.23 -2.84 6.90
N SER A 14 4.79 -3.09 8.07
CA SER A 14 4.16 -2.88 9.38
C SER A 14 4.64 -1.58 10.03
N PHE A 15 3.76 -0.99 10.83
CA PHE A 15 4.15 0.10 11.72
C PHE A 15 5.04 -0.45 12.83
N THR A 16 6.06 0.33 13.18
CA THR A 16 7.03 0.02 14.25
C THR A 16 6.72 0.80 15.53
N GLY A 17 5.49 1.31 15.67
CA GLY A 17 5.06 2.06 16.85
C GLY A 17 3.65 2.62 16.70
N GLY A 18 3.03 2.92 17.84
CA GLY A 18 1.66 3.43 17.94
C GLY A 18 0.61 2.32 18.10
N LEU A 19 -0.67 2.71 18.03
CA LEU A 19 -1.82 1.84 18.35
C LEU A 19 -1.86 0.51 17.57
N TRP A 20 -1.35 0.49 16.34
CA TRP A 20 -1.37 -0.70 15.47
C TRP A 20 0.04 -1.21 15.13
N GLU A 21 0.94 -1.11 16.10
CA GLU A 21 2.30 -1.65 15.99
C GLU A 21 2.30 -3.13 15.60
N GLY A 22 3.25 -3.51 14.73
CA GLY A 22 3.38 -4.88 14.20
C GLY A 22 2.34 -5.24 13.13
N VAL A 23 1.26 -4.47 12.98
CA VAL A 23 0.22 -4.74 11.99
C VAL A 23 0.59 -4.13 10.64
N SER A 24 0.44 -4.93 9.58
CA SER A 24 0.71 -4.47 8.21
C SER A 24 -0.38 -3.53 7.69
N ILE A 25 -0.01 -2.62 6.78
CA ILE A 25 -0.95 -1.71 6.12
C ILE A 25 -2.10 -2.48 5.45
N ARG A 26 -1.80 -3.61 4.80
CA ARG A 26 -2.83 -4.45 4.18
C ARG A 26 -3.89 -4.89 5.18
N ILE A 27 -3.49 -5.34 6.37
CA ILE A 27 -4.42 -5.79 7.42
C ILE A 27 -5.23 -4.61 7.94
N LEU A 28 -4.60 -3.45 8.15
CA LEU A 28 -5.29 -2.25 8.62
C LEU A 28 -6.36 -1.78 7.64
N ILE A 29 -6.03 -1.71 6.36
CA ILE A 29 -6.99 -1.33 5.32
C ILE A 29 -8.13 -2.36 5.23
N GLY A 30 -7.81 -3.66 5.32
CA GLY A 30 -8.81 -4.72 5.34
C GLY A 30 -9.76 -4.67 6.54
N ARG A 31 -9.27 -4.19 7.70
CA ARG A 31 -10.08 -3.95 8.92
C ARG A 31 -10.83 -2.61 8.92
N GLY A 32 -10.81 -1.88 7.81
CA GLY A 32 -11.45 -0.55 7.73
C GLY A 32 -10.69 0.56 8.44
N GLN A 33 -9.45 0.33 8.88
CA GLN A 33 -8.61 1.29 9.59
C GLN A 33 -7.82 2.20 8.62
N ARG A 34 -8.43 2.58 7.49
CA ARG A 34 -7.81 3.47 6.47
C ARG A 34 -7.48 4.82 7.07
N PHE A 35 -8.39 5.36 7.88
CA PHE A 35 -8.20 6.63 8.58
C PHE A 35 -6.92 6.67 9.40
N TYR A 36 -6.57 5.57 10.09
CA TYR A 36 -5.33 5.48 10.85
C TYR A 36 -4.10 5.57 9.95
N CYS A 37 -4.11 4.89 8.80
CA CYS A 37 -3.01 4.94 7.85
C CYS A 37 -2.81 6.36 7.29
N VAL A 38 -3.89 7.07 7.00
CA VAL A 38 -3.86 8.46 6.54
C VAL A 38 -3.38 9.41 7.63
N PHE A 39 -3.86 9.21 8.87
CA PHE A 39 -3.37 9.96 10.03
C PHE A 39 -1.85 9.81 10.19
N CYS A 40 -1.34 8.58 10.09
CA CYS A 40 0.10 8.33 10.15
C CYS A 40 0.87 9.05 9.03
N TYR A 41 0.31 9.13 7.81
CA TYR A 41 0.93 9.87 6.71
C TYR A 41 1.06 11.36 7.03
N TYR A 42 0.01 12.01 7.56
CA TYR A 42 0.08 13.44 7.84
C TYR A 42 0.81 13.79 9.15
N LYS A 43 0.83 12.87 10.12
CA LYS A 43 1.47 13.08 11.43
C LYS A 43 2.99 12.85 11.41
N TYR A 44 3.47 11.81 10.73
CA TYR A 44 4.87 11.42 10.82
C TYR A 44 5.68 11.98 9.66
N SER A 45 6.73 12.75 9.96
CA SER A 45 7.63 13.34 8.95
C SER A 45 8.53 12.31 8.26
N THR A 46 8.79 11.19 8.92
CA THR A 46 9.74 10.14 8.49
C THR A 46 9.10 8.98 7.75
N ILE A 47 7.79 9.02 7.51
CA ILE A 47 7.07 7.97 6.78
C ILE A 47 6.44 8.56 5.53
N THR A 48 6.55 7.83 4.43
CA THR A 48 5.75 8.01 3.22
C THR A 48 5.21 6.65 2.77
N TYR A 49 4.27 6.66 1.83
CA TYR A 49 3.74 5.46 1.21
C TYR A 49 4.14 5.38 -0.26
N THR A 50 4.11 4.19 -0.84
CA THR A 50 4.17 4.04 -2.29
C THR A 50 2.91 4.61 -2.95
N ASP A 51 3.00 5.03 -4.20
CA ASP A 51 1.88 5.59 -4.97
C ASP A 51 0.64 4.68 -4.94
N ASP A 52 0.82 3.37 -5.12
CA ASP A 52 -0.25 2.36 -5.02
C ASP A 52 -1.01 2.42 -3.67
N VAL A 53 -0.31 2.72 -2.58
CA VAL A 53 -0.90 2.80 -1.24
C VAL A 53 -1.53 4.18 -1.01
N LEU A 54 -0.95 5.25 -1.56
CA LEU A 54 -1.56 6.58 -1.51
C LEU A 54 -2.89 6.61 -2.25
N GLU A 55 -2.96 6.01 -3.45
CA GLU A 55 -4.18 5.84 -4.22
C GLU A 55 -5.23 5.03 -3.44
N LEU A 56 -4.79 3.92 -2.82
CA LEU A 56 -5.66 3.07 -1.99
C LEU A 56 -6.24 3.79 -0.76
N LEU A 57 -5.50 4.77 -0.23
CA LEU A 57 -5.91 5.60 0.89
C LEU A 57 -6.68 6.86 0.45
N GLY A 58 -6.90 7.06 -0.85
CA GLY A 58 -7.57 8.26 -1.38
C GLY A 58 -6.76 9.54 -1.17
N ILE A 59 -5.42 9.44 -1.12
CA ILE A 59 -4.51 10.58 -1.01
C ILE A 59 -4.07 11.01 -2.42
N THR A 60 -4.87 11.87 -3.05
CA THR A 60 -4.58 12.43 -4.37
C THR A 60 -3.40 13.40 -4.31
N LYS A 61 -2.75 13.67 -5.46
CA LYS A 61 -1.58 14.56 -5.55
C LYS A 61 -1.84 15.96 -4.96
N GLU A 62 -3.07 16.46 -5.05
CA GLU A 62 -3.47 17.78 -4.52
C GLU A 62 -3.43 17.87 -2.99
N ILE A 63 -3.62 16.73 -2.30
CA ILE A 63 -3.62 16.66 -0.84
C ILE A 63 -2.36 15.98 -0.28
N GLN A 64 -1.43 15.58 -1.14
CA GLN A 64 -0.12 15.11 -0.69
C GLN A 64 0.68 16.27 -0.10
N ILE A 65 1.54 15.94 0.88
CA ILE A 65 2.49 16.89 1.46
C ILE A 65 3.91 16.53 1.05
N PRO A 66 4.80 17.52 0.88
CA PRO A 66 6.21 17.25 0.66
C PRO A 66 6.79 16.50 1.86
N LYS A 67 7.52 15.41 1.58
CA LYS A 67 8.23 14.61 2.58
C LYS A 67 9.75 14.85 2.46
N PRO A 68 10.50 14.90 3.57
CA PRO A 68 10.05 14.80 4.96
C PRO A 68 9.26 16.03 5.42
N GLY A 69 8.13 15.81 6.12
CA GLY A 69 7.21 16.87 6.53
C GLY A 69 5.95 16.31 7.19
N ALA A 70 5.34 17.07 8.09
CA ALA A 70 4.11 16.68 8.78
C ALA A 70 3.15 17.87 8.81
N ASP A 71 1.89 17.63 8.47
CA ASP A 71 0.83 18.63 8.53
C ASP A 71 -0.51 17.94 8.83
N ILE A 72 -0.88 17.95 10.11
CA ILE A 72 -2.12 17.35 10.60
C ILE A 72 -3.35 18.09 10.05
N SER A 73 -3.23 19.36 9.65
CA SER A 73 -4.35 20.12 9.10
C SER A 73 -4.86 19.52 7.78
N MET A 74 -3.96 18.88 7.02
CA MET A 74 -4.30 18.18 5.78
C MET A 74 -5.21 16.97 6.01
N LEU A 75 -5.29 16.44 7.23
CA LEU A 75 -6.27 15.41 7.58
C LEU A 75 -7.71 15.91 7.45
N LYS A 76 -7.97 17.18 7.78
CA LYS A 76 -9.29 17.81 7.60
C LYS A 76 -9.62 17.95 6.12
N LYS A 77 -8.65 18.34 5.29
CA LYS A 77 -8.81 18.39 3.83
C LYS A 77 -9.05 17.01 3.24
N TRP A 78 -8.28 16.00 3.66
CA TRP A 78 -8.50 14.61 3.27
C TRP A 78 -9.91 14.14 3.64
N LYS A 79 -10.40 14.43 4.85
CA LYS A 79 -11.79 14.10 5.24
C LYS A 79 -12.83 14.81 4.37
N LYS A 80 -12.57 16.05 3.95
CA LYS A 80 -13.48 16.83 3.09
C LYS A 80 -13.48 16.34 1.63
N VAL A 81 -12.32 15.94 1.10
CA VAL A 81 -12.20 15.35 -0.24
C VAL A 81 -12.76 13.93 -0.25
N ASN A 82 -12.44 13.15 0.77
CA ASN A 82 -12.98 11.82 1.02
C ASN A 82 -14.24 11.90 1.91
N SER A 83 -15.11 12.91 1.72
CA SER A 83 -16.43 13.03 2.39
C SER A 83 -17.39 11.87 2.07
N LEU A 84 -16.87 10.78 1.53
CA LEU A 84 -17.50 9.56 1.07
C LEU A 84 -16.90 8.34 1.81
N ASP A 85 -16.67 8.43 3.12
CA ASP A 85 -16.80 7.24 4.00
C ASP A 85 -18.31 6.87 4.16
N LYS A 86 -19.02 6.94 3.04
CA LYS A 86 -20.35 6.39 2.71
C LYS A 86 -20.20 5.29 1.66
N MET A 87 -19.03 4.67 1.51
CA MET A 87 -18.95 3.45 0.71
C MET A 87 -19.88 2.43 1.35
N SER A 88 -20.93 2.06 0.63
CA SER A 88 -21.79 0.96 1.05
C SER A 88 -20.92 -0.30 1.19
N ASP A 89 -21.36 -1.25 2.03
CA ASP A 89 -20.61 -2.49 2.20
C ASP A 89 -20.36 -3.20 0.86
N ASP A 90 -21.28 -3.05 -0.11
CA ASP A 90 -21.12 -3.53 -1.48
C ASP A 90 -19.96 -2.86 -2.23
N GLU A 91 -19.79 -1.54 -2.13
CA GLU A 91 -18.66 -0.85 -2.75
C GLU A 91 -17.34 -1.27 -2.09
N ARG A 92 -17.34 -1.52 -0.77
CA ARG A 92 -16.16 -2.03 -0.03
C ARG A 92 -15.79 -3.43 -0.50
N ILE A 93 -16.78 -4.30 -0.66
CA ILE A 93 -16.61 -5.67 -1.14
C ILE A 93 -16.12 -5.67 -2.60
N LYS A 94 -16.72 -4.85 -3.46
CA LYS A 94 -16.36 -4.74 -4.88
C LYS A 94 -14.93 -4.23 -5.05
N PHE A 95 -14.54 -3.23 -4.26
CA PHE A 95 -13.18 -2.71 -4.21
C PHE A 95 -12.17 -3.76 -3.71
N MET A 96 -12.49 -4.46 -2.62
CA MET A 96 -11.66 -5.55 -2.09
C MET A 96 -11.50 -6.69 -3.10
N SER A 97 -12.57 -7.04 -3.82
CA SER A 97 -12.56 -8.04 -4.89
C SER A 97 -11.70 -7.60 -6.09
N HIS A 98 -11.78 -6.33 -6.48
CA HIS A 98 -10.96 -5.77 -7.56
C HIS A 98 -9.46 -5.82 -7.22
N ILE A 99 -9.10 -5.49 -5.98
CA ILE A 99 -7.71 -5.54 -5.50
C ILE A 99 -7.20 -6.98 -5.40
N ASN A 100 -7.99 -7.90 -4.82
CA ASN A 100 -7.59 -9.30 -4.71
C ASN A 100 -7.50 -9.99 -6.08
N SER A 101 -8.38 -9.67 -7.04
CA SER A 101 -8.33 -10.22 -8.40
C SER A 101 -7.11 -9.73 -9.18
N ASN A 102 -6.74 -8.45 -9.05
CA ASN A 102 -5.51 -7.92 -9.63
C ASN A 102 -4.25 -8.50 -8.96
N TYR A 103 -4.28 -8.76 -7.66
CA TYR A 103 -3.21 -9.47 -6.96
C TYR A 103 -3.08 -10.93 -7.41
N HIS A 104 -4.21 -11.66 -7.56
CA HIS A 104 -4.20 -13.04 -8.05
C HIS A 104 -3.76 -13.15 -9.52
N ARG A 105 -4.12 -12.18 -10.39
CA ARG A 105 -3.60 -12.12 -11.77
C ARG A 105 -2.09 -11.88 -11.79
N LYS A 106 -1.57 -10.91 -11.02
CA LYS A 106 -0.12 -10.64 -10.93
C LYS A 106 0.65 -11.83 -10.32
N ALA A 107 0.10 -12.50 -9.30
CA ALA A 107 0.70 -13.68 -8.68
C ALA A 107 0.70 -14.90 -9.62
N LYS A 108 -0.39 -15.16 -10.35
CA LYS A 108 -0.45 -16.24 -11.36
C LYS A 108 0.48 -15.97 -12.54
N GLY A 109 0.58 -14.73 -13.00
CA GLY A 109 1.54 -14.33 -14.03
C GLY A 109 2.98 -14.58 -13.60
N LYS A 110 3.33 -14.20 -12.36
CA LYS A 110 4.65 -14.43 -11.78
C LYS A 110 4.96 -15.92 -11.60
N LEU A 111 3.99 -16.74 -11.19
CA LEU A 111 4.15 -18.19 -11.05
C LEU A 111 4.34 -18.88 -12.42
N ARG A 112 3.59 -18.47 -13.46
CA ARG A 112 3.76 -18.98 -14.82
C ARG A 112 5.13 -18.62 -15.40
N ALA A 113 5.58 -17.37 -15.21
CA ALA A 113 6.91 -16.94 -15.61
C ALA A 113 8.02 -17.73 -14.89
N MET A 114 7.84 -18.01 -13.60
CA MET A 114 8.80 -18.77 -12.79
C MET A 114 8.84 -20.26 -13.17
N LYS A 115 7.70 -20.86 -13.55
CA LYS A 115 7.64 -22.23 -14.07
C LYS A 115 8.31 -22.32 -15.45
N HIS A 116 8.08 -21.34 -16.33
CA HIS A 116 8.75 -21.26 -17.63
C HIS A 116 10.27 -21.07 -17.49
N SER A 117 10.76 -20.27 -16.54
CA SER A 117 12.21 -20.13 -16.35
C SER A 117 12.85 -21.42 -15.83
N LYS A 118 12.19 -22.14 -14.92
CA LYS A 118 12.66 -23.45 -14.41
C LYS A 118 12.70 -24.52 -15.49
N SER A 119 11.69 -24.59 -16.36
CA SER A 119 11.68 -25.56 -17.47
C SER A 119 12.74 -25.24 -18.52
N VAL A 120 12.96 -23.95 -18.82
CA VAL A 120 14.04 -23.50 -19.71
C VAL A 120 15.42 -23.81 -19.11
N LEU A 121 15.63 -23.59 -17.81
CA LEU A 121 16.87 -23.96 -17.10
C LEU A 121 17.11 -25.47 -17.09
N ALA A 122 16.07 -26.27 -16.83
CA ALA A 122 16.17 -27.74 -16.86
C ALA A 122 16.51 -28.27 -18.27
N ALA A 123 15.86 -27.76 -19.31
CA ALA A 123 16.13 -28.13 -20.70
C ALA A 123 17.56 -27.73 -21.14
N ARG A 124 18.09 -26.62 -20.61
CA ARG A 124 19.45 -26.16 -20.90
C ARG A 124 20.53 -27.02 -20.21
N ASN A 125 20.22 -27.58 -19.04
CA ASN A 125 21.13 -28.46 -18.30
C ASN A 125 21.15 -29.90 -18.86
N MET A 126 20.08 -30.37 -19.50
CA MET A 126 20.02 -31.69 -20.14
C MET A 126 20.76 -31.77 -21.49
N LYS A 127 21.09 -30.63 -22.12
CA LYS A 127 21.85 -30.57 -23.39
C LYS A 127 23.37 -30.47 -23.22
N LYS A 128 23.87 -30.59 -21.98
CA LYS A 128 25.31 -30.44 -21.64
C LYS A 128 26.03 -31.76 -21.34
N TYR A 129 25.38 -32.90 -21.60
CA TYR A 129 25.99 -34.23 -21.55
C TYR A 129 25.86 -34.90 -22.92
#